data_AF-A0A9E3W8Q5-F1
#
_entry.id   AF-A0A9E3W8Q5-F1
#
_cell.length_a   1.000
_cell.length_b   1.000
_cell.length_c   1.000
_cell.angle_alpha   90.00
_cell.angle_beta   90.00
_cell.angle_gamma   90.00
#
_symmetry.space_group_name_H-M   'P 1'
#
loop_
_entity.id
_entity.type
_entity.pdbx_description
1 polymer ?
#
loop_
_entity_poly.entity_id
_entity_poly.type
_entity_poly.pdbx_seq_one_letter_code
_entity_poly.pdbx_strand_id
1 'polypeptide(L)'
;STARLNLRLFFNVTGLLLLVFSAGLLAHGIHEFQEAGVLIVIQEHLWDTNAIIDETSTLGTLLQTLVGYNANPSLLEVIGYWLYWGLVLFGMRWLVDRRVARKVAVIQTA
;
A
#
# COMPACT_ATOMS: atom_id res chain seq x y z
N SER A 1 3.24 -21.73 30.02
CA SER A 1 3.86 -21.98 28.71
C SER A 1 4.30 -20.65 28.13
N THR A 2 5.59 -20.35 28.11
CA THR A 2 6.10 -19.09 27.54
C THR A 2 6.25 -19.30 26.04
N ALA A 3 5.24 -18.89 25.26
CA ALA A 3 5.33 -18.92 23.80
C ALA A 3 6.52 -18.05 23.37
N ARG A 4 7.56 -18.66 22.77
CA ARG A 4 8.68 -17.89 22.22
C ARG A 4 8.18 -17.17 20.97
N LEU A 5 7.86 -15.89 21.10
CA LEU A 5 7.40 -15.07 20.00
C LEU A 5 8.57 -14.74 19.06
N ASN A 6 8.43 -15.06 17.78
CA ASN A 6 9.43 -14.70 16.78
C ASN A 6 9.27 -13.21 16.42
N LEU A 7 10.07 -12.35 17.08
CA LEU A 7 10.03 -10.91 16.86
C LEU A 7 10.28 -10.51 15.41
N ARG A 8 11.14 -11.22 14.67
CA ARG A 8 11.36 -10.94 13.25
C ARG A 8 10.11 -11.18 12.43
N LEU A 9 9.41 -12.29 12.67
CA LEU A 9 8.16 -12.59 11.99
C LEU A 9 7.10 -11.53 12.34
N PHE A 10 6.98 -11.17 13.63
CA PHE A 10 6.03 -10.15 14.09
C PHE A 10 6.23 -8.81 13.38
N PHE A 11 7.46 -8.27 13.38
CA PHE A 11 7.75 -6.98 12.74
C PHE A 11 7.60 -7.03 11.21
N ASN A 12 7.90 -8.16 10.58
CA ASN A 12 7.72 -8.30 9.13
C ASN A 12 6.23 -8.30 8.76
N VAL A 13 5.39 -9.02 9.52
CA VAL A 13 3.94 -9.07 9.27
C VAL A 13 3.29 -7.71 9.55
N THR A 14 3.59 -7.08 10.70
CA THR A 14 3.04 -5.75 11.00
C THR A 14 3.53 -4.69 10.04
N GLY A 15 4.80 -4.73 9.62
CA GLY A 15 5.33 -3.85 8.58
C GLY A 15 4.60 -4.00 7.25
N LEU A 16 4.34 -5.23 6.81
CA LEU A 16 3.58 -5.48 5.58
C LEU A 16 2.14 -4.96 5.71
N LEU A 17 1.47 -5.22 6.84
CA LEU A 17 0.13 -4.71 7.10
C LEU A 17 0.09 -3.18 7.05
N LEU A 18 1.07 -2.50 7.65
CA LEU A 18 1.17 -1.04 7.62
C LEU A 18 1.40 -0.51 6.20
N LEU A 19 2.17 -1.20 5.37
CA LEU A 19 2.38 -0.82 3.97
C LEU A 19 1.08 -0.93 3.15
N VAL A 20 0.32 -2.01 3.34
CA VAL A 20 -1.00 -2.20 2.69
C VAL A 20 -1.98 -1.13 3.16
N PHE A 21 -2.06 -0.90 4.47
CA PHE A 21 -2.92 0.12 5.05
C PHE A 21 -2.61 1.53 4.52
N SER A 22 -1.33 1.86 4.41
CA SER A 22 -0.88 3.14 3.86
C SER A 22 -1.20 3.27 2.36
N ALA A 23 -1.15 2.18 1.60
CA ALA A 23 -1.60 2.17 0.20
C ALA A 23 -3.10 2.51 0.11
N GLY A 24 -3.90 1.93 1.01
CA GLY A 24 -5.33 2.18 1.05
C GLY A 24 -5.68 3.61 1.44
N LEU A 25 -5.00 4.14 2.46
CA LEU A 25 -5.18 5.54 2.88
C LEU A 25 -4.78 6.52 1.77
N LEU A 26 -3.75 6.21 0.98
CA LEU A 26 -3.35 7.03 -0.16
C LEU A 26 -4.41 7.03 -1.26
N ALA A 27 -4.92 5.86 -1.65
CA ALA A 27 -5.96 5.76 -2.68
C ALA A 27 -7.22 6.51 -2.26
N HIS A 28 -7.67 6.30 -1.02
CA HIS A 28 -8.81 7.02 -0.47
C HIS A 28 -8.56 8.53 -0.42
N GLY A 29 -7.37 8.96 0.00
CA GLY A 29 -7.00 10.38 -0.03
C GLY A 29 -7.03 11.00 -1.43
N ILE A 30 -6.54 10.28 -2.46
CA ILE A 30 -6.61 10.73 -3.86
C ILE A 30 -8.07 10.94 -4.28
N HIS A 31 -8.94 9.99 -3.95
CA HIS A 31 -10.38 10.06 -4.23
C HIS A 31 -11.01 11.31 -3.59
N GLU A 32 -10.82 11.49 -2.29
CA GLU A 32 -11.34 12.66 -1.55
C GLU A 32 -10.79 13.99 -2.11
N PHE A 33 -9.51 14.03 -2.53
CA PHE A 33 -8.93 15.22 -3.16
C PHE A 33 -9.49 15.50 -4.57
N GLN A 34 -9.94 14.46 -5.29
CA GLN A 34 -10.65 14.63 -6.56
C GLN A 34 -12.06 15.18 -6.32
N GLU A 35 -12.79 14.65 -5.34
CA GLU A 35 -14.11 15.14 -4.96
C GLU A 35 -14.06 16.59 -4.43
N ALA A 36 -13.00 16.93 -3.69
CA ALA A 36 -12.74 18.30 -3.23
C ALA A 36 -12.33 19.27 -4.36
N GLY A 37 -12.15 18.78 -5.60
CA GLY A 37 -11.75 19.58 -6.76
C GLY A 37 -10.28 20.03 -6.75
N VAL A 38 -9.44 19.45 -5.88
CA VAL A 38 -8.01 19.78 -5.80
C VAL A 38 -7.23 19.05 -6.90
N LEU A 39 -7.63 17.81 -7.21
CA LEU A 39 -7.01 16.99 -8.25
C LEU A 39 -7.86 16.96 -9.51
N ILE A 40 -7.20 16.99 -10.68
CA ILE A 40 -7.86 16.92 -11.98
C ILE A 40 -8.45 15.53 -12.16
N VAL A 41 -9.75 15.45 -12.41
CA VAL A 41 -10.42 14.20 -12.71
C VAL A 41 -10.30 13.92 -14.21
N ILE A 42 -9.42 12.99 -14.58
CA ILE A 42 -9.20 12.61 -15.98
C ILE A 42 -10.29 11.62 -16.44
N GLN A 43 -10.61 10.65 -15.59
CA GLN A 43 -11.65 9.65 -15.82
C GLN A 43 -12.21 9.20 -14.48
N GLU A 44 -13.50 9.48 -14.25
CA GLU A 44 -14.19 9.23 -12.97
C GLU A 44 -14.35 7.75 -12.67
N HIS A 45 -14.69 6.94 -13.68
CA HIS A 45 -14.94 5.51 -13.51
C HIS A 45 -14.14 4.72 -14.53
N LEU A 46 -13.14 3.97 -14.06
CA LEU A 46 -12.32 3.12 -14.93
C LEU A 46 -12.93 1.72 -15.10
N TRP A 47 -13.53 1.18 -14.04
CA TRP A 47 -14.29 -0.08 -14.04
C TRP A 47 -15.36 -0.04 -12.95
N ASP A 48 -16.33 -0.95 -13.02
CA ASP A 48 -17.37 -1.15 -12.01
C ASP A 48 -17.29 -2.57 -11.46
N THR A 49 -17.02 -2.69 -10.16
CA THR A 49 -16.93 -3.96 -9.43
C THR A 49 -18.04 -4.15 -8.40
N ASN A 50 -19.02 -3.23 -8.32
CA ASN A 50 -20.13 -3.28 -7.37
C ASN A 50 -20.99 -4.54 -7.55
N ALA A 51 -20.99 -5.13 -8.74
CA ALA A 51 -21.68 -6.40 -9.01
C ALA A 51 -21.15 -7.60 -8.21
N ILE A 52 -19.91 -7.54 -7.69
CA ILE A 52 -19.27 -8.62 -6.93
C ILE A 52 -19.14 -8.25 -5.46
N ILE A 53 -18.59 -7.07 -5.18
CA ILE A 53 -18.44 -6.55 -3.82
C ILE A 53 -18.95 -5.11 -3.84
N ASP A 54 -20.14 -4.94 -3.29
CA ASP A 54 -20.76 -3.64 -3.09
C ASP A 54 -19.93 -2.83 -2.09
N GLU A 55 -19.47 -1.66 -2.51
CA GLU A 55 -18.70 -0.72 -1.71
C GLU A 55 -19.45 -0.21 -0.47
N THR A 56 -20.79 -0.17 -0.55
CA THR A 56 -21.66 0.26 0.55
C THR A 56 -21.93 -0.85 1.58
N SER A 57 -21.55 -2.09 1.25
CA SER A 57 -21.65 -3.19 2.21
C SER A 57 -20.61 -3.06 3.32
N THR A 58 -20.89 -3.61 4.50
CA THR A 58 -19.94 -3.62 5.62
C THR A 58 -18.57 -4.19 5.23
N LEU A 59 -18.55 -5.20 4.36
CA LEU A 59 -17.30 -5.78 3.84
C LEU A 59 -16.60 -4.84 2.87
N GLY A 60 -17.34 -4.18 1.99
CA GLY A 60 -16.84 -3.16 1.06
C GLY A 60 -16.14 -2.02 1.80
N THR A 61 -16.81 -1.41 2.79
CA THR A 61 -16.23 -0.33 3.60
C THR A 61 -15.01 -0.76 4.40
N LEU A 62 -15.01 -1.99 4.95
CA LEU A 62 -13.83 -2.53 5.65
C LEU A 62 -12.65 -2.73 4.69
N LEU A 63 -12.89 -3.25 3.48
CA LEU A 63 -11.83 -3.41 2.48
C LEU A 63 -11.34 -2.05 1.96
N GLN A 64 -12.25 -1.08 1.81
CA GLN A 64 -11.91 0.29 1.43
C GLN A 64 -10.98 0.92 2.46
N THR A 65 -11.33 0.83 3.74
CA THR A 65 -10.53 1.43 4.82
C THR A 65 -9.23 0.68 5.11
N LEU A 66 -9.20 -0.65 4.97
CA LEU A 66 -8.03 -1.45 5.32
C LEU A 66 -7.04 -1.61 4.15
N VAL A 67 -7.54 -1.70 2.92
CA VAL A 67 -6.75 -2.08 1.73
C VAL A 67 -6.82 -1.03 0.62
N GLY A 68 -7.77 -0.10 0.69
CA GLY A 68 -8.03 0.88 -0.38
C GLY A 68 -8.92 0.35 -1.49
N TYR A 69 -9.75 -0.66 -1.21
CA TYR A 69 -10.69 -1.15 -2.21
C TYR A 69 -11.68 -0.07 -2.59
N ASN A 70 -11.74 0.26 -3.88
CA ASN A 70 -12.75 1.11 -4.47
C ASN A 70 -13.41 0.33 -5.61
N ALA A 71 -14.74 0.22 -5.60
CA ALA A 71 -15.47 -0.52 -6.64
C ALA A 71 -15.47 0.23 -7.97
N ASN A 72 -15.30 1.56 -7.92
CA ASN A 72 -15.32 2.49 -9.04
C ASN A 72 -14.12 3.46 -9.00
N PRO A 73 -12.87 2.97 -9.10
CA PRO A 73 -11.71 3.83 -8.96
C PRO A 73 -11.51 4.71 -10.18
N SER A 74 -11.03 5.93 -9.92
CA SER A 74 -10.56 6.82 -10.98
C SER A 74 -9.21 6.37 -11.54
N LEU A 75 -8.85 6.85 -12.74
CA LEU A 75 -7.55 6.56 -13.35
C LEU A 75 -6.37 7.01 -12.45
N LEU A 76 -6.52 8.13 -11.74
CA LEU A 76 -5.47 8.65 -10.85
C LEU A 76 -5.30 7.79 -9.59
N GLU A 77 -6.38 7.25 -9.04
CA GLU A 77 -6.29 6.32 -7.91
C GLU A 77 -5.50 5.08 -8.29
N VAL A 78 -5.79 4.50 -9.47
CA VAL A 78 -5.07 3.32 -9.98
C VAL A 78 -3.59 3.64 -10.20
N ILE A 79 -3.27 4.75 -10.85
CA ILE A 79 -1.89 5.18 -11.05
C ILE A 79 -1.20 5.43 -9.71
N GLY A 80 -1.85 6.11 -8.77
CA GLY A 80 -1.32 6.40 -7.44
C GLY A 80 -1.03 5.13 -6.64
N TYR A 81 -1.92 4.15 -6.70
CA TYR A 81 -1.76 2.86 -6.03
C TYR A 81 -0.57 2.06 -6.60
N TRP A 82 -0.46 1.97 -7.93
CA TRP A 82 0.67 1.30 -8.58
C TRP A 82 1.99 2.04 -8.36
N LEU A 83 1.97 3.37 -8.37
CA LEU A 83 3.15 4.20 -8.08
C LEU A 83 3.62 3.97 -6.64
N TYR A 84 2.70 3.93 -5.68
CA TYR A 84 3.02 3.64 -4.28
C TYR A 84 3.72 2.28 -4.13
N TRP A 85 3.14 1.21 -4.68
CA TRP A 85 3.77 -0.12 -4.63
C TRP A 85 5.11 -0.17 -5.37
N GLY A 86 5.21 0.52 -6.51
CA GLY A 86 6.47 0.68 -7.24
C GLY A 86 7.56 1.31 -6.39
N LEU A 87 7.25 2.40 -5.69
CA LEU A 87 8.17 3.10 -4.78
C LEU A 87 8.54 2.24 -3.57
N VAL A 88 7.58 1.52 -2.98
CA VAL A 88 7.81 0.61 -1.85
C VAL A 88 8.75 -0.52 -2.26
N LEU A 89 8.49 -1.20 -3.39
CA LEU A 89 9.32 -2.29 -3.88
C LEU A 89 10.72 -1.81 -4.27
N PHE A 90 10.80 -0.66 -4.95
CA PHE A 90 12.08 -0.03 -5.30
C PHE A 90 12.88 0.33 -4.05
N GLY A 91 12.25 1.01 -3.09
CA GLY A 91 12.86 1.40 -1.82
C GLY A 91 13.30 0.19 -1.00
N MET A 92 12.49 -0.87 -0.96
CA MET A 92 12.84 -2.10 -0.27
C MET A 92 14.06 -2.78 -0.91
N ARG A 93 14.11 -2.87 -2.24
CA ARG A 93 15.28 -3.43 -2.94
C ARG A 93 16.55 -2.60 -2.67
N TRP A 94 16.43 -1.28 -2.79
CA TRP A 94 17.53 -0.36 -2.53
C TRP A 94 18.06 -0.41 -1.09
N LEU A 95 17.18 -0.51 -0.09
CA LEU A 95 17.55 -0.64 1.31
C LEU A 95 18.24 -1.99 1.61
N VAL A 96 17.82 -3.06 0.95
CA VAL A 96 18.47 -4.39 1.08
C VAL A 96 19.86 -4.36 0.49
N ASP A 97 20.03 -3.82 -0.72
CA ASP A 97 21.31 -3.73 -1.42
C ASP A 97 22.34 -2.95 -0.60
N ARG A 98 21.92 -1.84 0.05
CA ARG A 98 22.77 -1.05 0.96
C ARG A 98 23.23 -1.83 2.19
N ARG A 99 22.39 -2.71 2.75
CA ARG A 99 22.77 -3.55 3.90
C ARG A 99 23.83 -4.56 3.52
N VAL A 100 23.75 -5.13 2.31
CA VAL A 100 24.73 -6.10 1.80
C VAL A 100 26.07 -5.40 1.55
N ALA A 101 26.05 -4.27 0.83
CA ALA A 101 27.26 -3.50 0.54
C ALA A 101 28.00 -3.07 1.82
N ARG A 102 27.26 -2.62 2.84
CA ARG A 102 27.85 -2.23 4.14
C ARG A 102 28.50 -3.41 4.87
N LYS A 103 27.90 -4.61 4.82
CA LYS A 103 28.49 -5.80 5.46
C LYS A 103 29.79 -6.24 4.79
N VAL A 104 29.84 -6.20 3.45
CA VAL A 104 31.05 -6.55 2.69
C VAL A 104 32.20 -5.59 3.00
N ALA A 105 31.91 -4.29 3.09
CA ALA A 105 32.91 -3.28 3.43
C ALA A 105 33.52 -3.50 4.82
N VAL A 106 32.70 -3.83 5.83
CA VAL A 106 33.20 -4.08 7.21
C VAL A 106 34.13 -5.29 7.27
N ILE A 107 33.82 -6.37 6.52
CA ILE A 107 34.64 -7.59 6.48
C ILE A 107 36.00 -7.35 5.81
N GLN A 108 36.09 -6.44 4.83
CA GLN A 108 37.36 -6.13 4.15
C GLN A 108 38.30 -5.23 4.97
N THR A 109 37.77 -4.49 5.95
CA THR A 109 38.55 -3.64 6.87
C THR A 109 38.93 -4.32 8.19
N ALA A 110 38.48 -5.55 8.43
CA ALA A 110 38.78 -6.35 9.61
C ALA A 110 39.83 -7.42 9.29
#